data_AF-A0A6V7I6T9-F1
#
_entry.id   AF-A0A6V7I6T9-F1
#
_cell.length_a   1.000
_cell.length_b   1.000
_cell.length_c   1.000
_cell.angle_alpha   90.00
_cell.angle_beta   90.00
_cell.angle_gamma   90.00
#
_symmetry.space_group_name_H-M   'P 1'
#
loop_
_entity.id
_entity.type
_entity.pdbx_description
1 polymer ?
#
loop_
_entity_poly.entity_id
_entity_poly.type
_entity_poly.pdbx_seq_one_letter_code
_entity_poly.pdbx_strand_id
1 'polypeptide(L)'
;MEGDDDVNEFYFESDHLALKGNKDYMALLKTTVVLEAQRTQAIQDLDKLQALREKALQDPIAFVSLLQNDNLPEIPGRLNIPEMPEINWAKYNVVSSDSRLKPQTRHGQILPQIPIKTESDDGK
;
A
#
# COMPACT_ATOMS: atom_id res chain seq x y z
N MET A 1 -32.40 18.85 5.88
CA MET A 1 -31.76 17.74 6.60
C MET A 1 -30.43 17.52 5.93
N GLU A 2 -29.37 18.07 6.50
CA GLU A 2 -28.00 18.04 5.97
C GLU A 2 -27.15 17.72 7.20
N GLY A 3 -26.55 16.54 7.28
CA GLY A 3 -25.82 16.17 8.51
C GLY A 3 -25.56 14.69 8.80
N ASP A 4 -25.52 13.80 7.81
CA ASP A 4 -25.05 12.42 8.04
C ASP A 4 -23.98 11.92 7.04
N ASP A 5 -23.79 12.58 5.89
CA ASP A 5 -22.85 12.11 4.86
C ASP A 5 -21.39 12.54 5.08
N ASP A 6 -21.12 13.59 5.87
CA ASP A 6 -19.76 14.13 6.08
C ASP A 6 -18.86 13.26 6.98
N VAL A 7 -19.44 12.40 7.83
CA VAL A 7 -18.69 11.66 8.86
C VAL A 7 -17.78 10.57 8.25
N ASN A 8 -18.02 10.19 6.99
CA ASN A 8 -17.27 9.13 6.34
C ASN A 8 -16.12 9.62 5.45
N GLU A 9 -16.00 10.93 5.25
CA GLU A 9 -15.05 11.52 4.32
C GLU A 9 -13.67 11.74 4.96
N PHE A 10 -12.61 11.23 4.31
CA PHE A 10 -11.24 11.35 4.79
C PHE A 10 -10.36 11.81 3.63
N TYR A 11 -10.02 13.09 3.65
CA TYR A 11 -9.17 13.78 2.68
C TYR A 11 -8.53 14.99 3.37
N PHE A 12 -7.44 15.49 2.83
CA PHE A 12 -6.80 16.73 3.25
C PHE A 12 -7.39 17.92 2.51
N GLU A 13 -7.39 19.09 3.14
CA GLU A 13 -7.85 20.34 2.50
C GLU A 13 -7.05 20.70 1.24
N SER A 14 -5.79 20.23 1.15
CA SER A 14 -4.92 20.39 -0.01
C SER A 14 -5.22 19.44 -1.16
N ASP A 15 -6.06 18.43 -0.96
CA ASP A 15 -6.30 17.40 -1.96
C ASP A 15 -7.18 17.92 -3.10
N HIS A 16 -7.03 17.30 -4.26
CA HIS A 16 -7.77 17.70 -5.45
C HIS A 16 -9.25 17.31 -5.32
N LEU A 17 -10.16 18.26 -5.61
CA LEU A 17 -11.60 18.07 -5.41
C LEU A 17 -12.20 16.89 -6.20
N ALA A 18 -11.60 16.50 -7.33
CA ALA A 18 -12.05 15.32 -8.09
C ALA A 18 -11.79 13.97 -7.37
N LEU A 19 -10.94 13.96 -6.35
CA LEU A 19 -10.68 12.79 -5.50
C LEU A 19 -11.65 12.72 -4.31
N LYS A 20 -12.37 13.82 -4.03
CA LYS A 20 -13.38 13.89 -2.98
C LYS A 20 -14.51 12.89 -3.27
N GLY A 21 -14.95 12.15 -2.26
CA GLY A 21 -15.91 11.05 -2.40
C GLY A 21 -15.39 9.76 -3.07
N ASN A 22 -14.14 9.70 -3.54
CA ASN A 22 -13.57 8.47 -4.09
C ASN A 22 -13.15 7.50 -2.98
N LYS A 23 -13.91 6.40 -2.83
CA LYS A 23 -13.68 5.38 -1.79
C LYS A 23 -12.28 4.74 -1.84
N ASP A 24 -11.74 4.48 -3.03
CA ASP A 24 -10.43 3.82 -3.20
C ASP A 24 -9.31 4.77 -2.75
N TYR A 25 -9.43 6.04 -3.12
CA TYR A 25 -8.51 7.10 -2.69
C TYR A 25 -8.56 7.30 -1.17
N MET A 26 -9.76 7.41 -0.60
CA MET A 26 -9.95 7.59 0.84
C MET A 26 -9.40 6.41 1.64
N ALA A 27 -9.62 5.17 1.18
CA ALA A 27 -9.06 3.97 1.82
C ALA A 27 -7.54 3.98 1.80
N LEU A 28 -6.94 4.31 0.65
CA LEU A 28 -5.48 4.44 0.51
C LEU A 28 -4.92 5.52 1.44
N LEU A 29 -5.57 6.68 1.51
CA LEU A 29 -5.15 7.79 2.35
C LEU A 29 -5.20 7.40 3.84
N LYS A 30 -6.32 6.79 4.29
CA LYS A 30 -6.47 6.29 5.67
C LYS A 30 -5.34 5.32 6.03
N THR A 31 -5.11 4.31 5.18
CA THR A 31 -4.04 3.33 5.41
C THR A 31 -2.66 3.99 5.43
N THR A 32 -2.40 4.94 4.53
CA THR A 32 -1.12 5.67 4.47
C THR A 32 -0.86 6.45 5.77
N VAL A 33 -1.85 7.19 6.27
CA VAL A 33 -1.72 7.96 7.53
C VAL A 33 -1.47 7.04 8.72
N VAL A 34 -2.18 5.90 8.79
CA VAL A 34 -1.95 4.90 9.84
C VAL A 34 -0.52 4.35 9.76
N LEU A 35 -0.05 3.99 8.56
CA LEU A 35 1.30 3.47 8.35
C LEU A 35 2.38 4.49 8.71
N GLU A 36 2.18 5.78 8.41
CA GLU A 36 3.13 6.83 8.79
C GLU A 36 3.20 7.00 10.32
N ALA A 37 2.05 7.02 11.01
CA ALA A 37 2.03 7.06 12.47
C ALA A 37 2.72 5.82 13.08
N GLN A 38 2.46 4.65 12.50
CA GLN A 38 3.09 3.38 12.87
C GLN A 38 4.60 3.38 12.64
N ARG A 39 5.07 4.00 11.57
CA ARG A 39 6.51 4.16 11.30
C ARG A 39 7.18 4.97 12.38
N THR A 40 6.61 6.10 12.78
CA THR A 40 7.14 6.91 13.89
C THR A 40 7.14 6.13 15.20
N GLN A 41 6.07 5.39 15.50
CA GLN A 41 5.98 4.54 16.69
C GLN A 41 7.07 3.45 16.69
N ALA A 42 7.27 2.77 15.56
CA ALA A 42 8.26 1.70 15.43
C ALA A 42 9.70 2.19 15.69
N ILE A 43 10.03 3.42 15.26
CA ILE A 43 11.33 4.03 15.55
C ILE A 43 11.50 4.23 17.06
N GLN A 44 10.51 4.83 17.72
CA GLN A 44 10.56 5.08 19.17
C GLN A 44 10.63 3.77 19.98
N ASP A 45 9.90 2.75 19.54
CA ASP A 45 9.90 1.45 20.20
C ASP A 45 11.25 0.74 20.06
N LEU A 46 11.90 0.89 18.90
CA LEU A 46 13.24 0.37 18.67
C LEU A 46 14.25 1.03 19.63
N ASP A 47 14.21 2.36 19.76
CA ASP A 47 15.09 3.09 20.68
C ASP A 47 14.89 2.64 22.14
N LYS A 48 13.63 2.45 22.57
CA LYS A 48 13.31 1.91 23.90
C LYS A 48 13.88 0.51 24.10
N LEU A 49 13.71 -0.38 23.12
CA LEU A 49 14.22 -1.75 23.19
C LEU A 49 15.75 -1.79 23.27
N GLN A 50 16.44 -0.91 22.53
CA GLN A 50 17.89 -0.79 22.62
C GLN A 50 18.34 -0.34 24.01
N ALA A 51 17.72 0.70 24.57
CA ALA A 51 18.04 1.16 25.91
C ALA A 51 17.78 0.09 26.99
N LEU A 52 16.69 -0.68 26.86
CA LEU A 52 16.40 -1.79 27.76
C LEU A 52 17.43 -2.92 27.63
N ARG A 53 17.81 -3.27 26.40
CA ARG A 53 18.86 -4.26 26.13
C ARG A 53 20.18 -3.85 26.78
N GLU A 54 20.60 -2.60 26.61
CA GLU A 54 21.83 -2.09 27.22
C GLU A 54 21.80 -2.21 28.74
N LYS A 55 20.71 -1.79 29.39
CA LYS A 55 20.54 -1.93 30.85
C LYS A 55 20.59 -3.39 31.30
N ALA A 56 19.92 -4.28 30.58
CA ALA A 56 19.92 -5.71 30.88
C ALA A 56 21.31 -6.34 30.72
N LEU A 57 22.13 -5.86 29.79
CA LEU A 57 23.51 -6.32 29.60
C LEU A 57 24.47 -5.77 30.66
N GLN A 58 24.22 -4.58 31.20
CA GLN A 58 25.02 -4.00 32.29
C GLN A 58 24.83 -4.77 33.60
N ASP A 59 23.60 -5.19 33.93
CA ASP A 59 23.33 -6.03 35.10
C ASP A 59 22.33 -7.17 34.77
N PRO A 60 22.84 -8.30 34.25
CA PRO A 60 22.01 -9.43 33.86
C PRO A 60 21.29 -10.09 35.04
N ILE A 61 21.89 -10.09 36.24
CA ILE A 61 21.33 -10.76 37.43
C ILE A 61 20.13 -9.96 37.93
N ALA A 62 20.26 -8.63 38.03
CA ALA A 62 19.14 -7.77 38.39
C ALA A 62 18.00 -7.87 37.38
N PHE A 63 18.31 -7.93 36.08
CA PHE A 63 17.29 -8.07 35.04
C PHE A 63 16.50 -9.39 35.15
N VAL A 64 17.17 -10.52 35.43
CA VAL A 64 16.49 -11.80 35.69
C VAL A 64 15.60 -11.72 36.93
N SER A 65 16.02 -11.02 37.97
CA SER A 65 15.19 -10.78 39.15
C SER A 65 13.93 -9.97 38.81
N LEU A 66 14.03 -8.93 37.97
CA LEU A 66 12.86 -8.17 37.50
C LEU A 66 11.89 -9.05 36.69
N LEU A 67 12.43 -9.94 35.85
CA LEU A 67 11.67 -10.94 35.07
C LEU A 67 10.90 -11.91 35.97
N GLN A 68 11.53 -12.42 37.02
CA GLN A 68 10.90 -13.39 37.93
C GLN A 68 9.80 -12.78 38.81
N ASN A 69 9.91 -11.47 39.07
CA ASN A 69 8.98 -10.73 39.92
C ASN A 69 7.91 -9.96 39.13
N ASP A 70 7.80 -10.17 37.81
CA ASP A 70 6.90 -9.45 36.89
C ASP A 70 7.00 -7.91 37.01
N ASN A 71 8.18 -7.40 37.38
CA ASN A 71 8.43 -5.96 37.59
C ASN A 71 9.28 -5.36 36.44
N LEU A 72 9.07 -5.87 35.23
CA LEU A 72 9.75 -5.35 34.06
C LEU A 72 9.24 -3.94 33.72
N PRO A 73 10.12 -3.03 33.30
CA PRO A 73 9.70 -1.78 32.70
C PRO A 73 8.85 -2.05 31.45
N GLU A 74 8.02 -1.08 31.06
CA GLU A 74 7.14 -1.21 29.89
C GLU A 74 7.96 -1.53 28.63
N ILE A 75 7.80 -2.76 28.12
CA ILE A 75 8.40 -3.23 26.88
C ILE A 75 7.40 -2.92 25.76
N PRO A 76 7.81 -2.23 24.69
CA PRO A 76 6.90 -1.93 23.59
C PRO A 76 6.37 -3.23 22.96
N GLY A 77 5.06 -3.23 22.71
CA GLY A 77 4.34 -4.37 22.18
C GLY A 77 4.51 -4.56 20.67
N ARG A 78 3.88 -5.60 20.13
CA ARG A 78 3.84 -5.83 18.68
C ARG A 78 2.96 -4.78 17.99
N LEU A 79 3.47 -4.19 16.91
CA LEU A 79 2.69 -3.32 16.04
C LEU A 79 1.80 -4.13 15.10
N ASN A 80 0.51 -3.78 15.02
CA ASN A 80 -0.44 -4.41 14.11
C ASN A 80 -0.53 -3.62 12.80
N ILE A 81 0.11 -4.11 11.74
CA ILE A 81 0.17 -3.43 10.45
C ILE A 81 -1.20 -3.54 9.74
N PRO A 82 -1.80 -2.43 9.27
CA PRO A 82 -3.04 -2.46 8.53
C PRO A 82 -2.88 -3.17 7.19
N GLU A 83 -3.94 -3.81 6.72
CA GLU A 83 -3.99 -4.40 5.39
C GLU A 83 -4.00 -3.31 4.31
N MET A 84 -3.33 -3.57 3.19
CA MET A 84 -3.31 -2.66 2.05
C MET A 84 -4.67 -2.70 1.34
N PRO A 85 -5.30 -1.55 1.05
CA PRO A 85 -6.57 -1.54 0.35
C PRO A 85 -6.41 -2.07 -1.08
N GLU A 86 -7.30 -2.96 -1.49
CA GLU A 86 -7.36 -3.46 -2.86
C GLU A 86 -8.01 -2.42 -3.77
N ILE A 87 -7.30 -2.01 -4.82
CA ILE A 87 -7.78 -1.02 -5.78
C ILE A 87 -8.10 -1.70 -7.11
N ASN A 88 -9.36 -1.60 -7.56
CA ASN A 88 -9.74 -2.03 -8.89
C ASN A 88 -9.29 -1.01 -9.95
N TRP A 89 -8.08 -1.17 -10.46
CA TRP A 89 -7.47 -0.28 -11.46
C TRP A 89 -8.24 -0.19 -12.78
N ALA A 90 -9.03 -1.21 -13.13
CA ALA A 90 -9.85 -1.20 -14.35
C ALA A 90 -10.89 -0.08 -14.34
N LYS A 91 -11.39 0.32 -13.14
CA LYS A 91 -12.30 1.47 -12.96
C LYS A 91 -11.71 2.79 -13.44
N TYR A 92 -10.39 2.91 -13.46
CA TYR A 92 -9.66 4.14 -13.78
C TYR A 92 -9.06 4.12 -15.20
N ASN A 93 -9.41 3.12 -16.02
CA ASN A 93 -8.79 2.89 -17.34
C ASN A 93 -7.26 2.76 -17.26
N VAL A 94 -6.73 2.35 -16.10
CA VAL A 94 -5.29 2.10 -15.91
C VAL A 94 -4.99 0.66 -16.33
N VAL A 95 -4.31 0.52 -17.46
CA VAL A 95 -3.89 -0.79 -17.97
C VAL A 95 -2.58 -1.18 -17.29
N SER A 96 -2.58 -2.23 -16.47
CA SER A 96 -1.37 -2.79 -15.86
C SER A 96 -0.34 -3.09 -16.96
N SER A 97 0.84 -2.48 -16.87
CA SER A 97 1.89 -2.59 -17.89
C SER A 97 2.65 -3.92 -17.88
N ASP A 98 2.31 -4.86 -16.99
CA ASP A 98 3.03 -6.12 -16.81
C ASP A 98 3.15 -6.98 -18.07
N SER A 99 2.30 -6.78 -19.07
CA SER A 99 2.33 -7.52 -20.33
C SER A 99 3.25 -6.96 -21.41
N ARG A 100 3.79 -5.73 -21.26
CA ARG A 100 4.49 -5.01 -22.35
C ARG A 100 6.01 -5.19 -22.38
N LEU A 101 6.59 -5.95 -21.46
CA LEU A 101 8.05 -6.15 -21.36
C LEU A 101 8.56 -7.45 -22.00
N LYS A 102 7.73 -8.24 -22.70
CA LYS A 102 8.24 -9.37 -23.48
C LYS A 102 8.82 -8.87 -24.81
N PRO A 103 10.15 -8.91 -25.03
CA PRO A 103 10.70 -8.60 -26.33
C PRO A 103 10.14 -9.59 -27.35
N GLN A 104 9.41 -9.09 -28.36
CA GLN A 104 9.05 -9.91 -29.51
C GLN A 104 10.32 -10.23 -30.29
N THR A 105 10.80 -11.46 -30.16
CA THR A 105 11.87 -11.97 -31.02
C THR A 105 11.26 -12.34 -32.38
N ARG A 106 12.00 -12.10 -33.46
CA ARG A 106 11.55 -12.14 -34.86
C ARG A 106 11.07 -13.52 -35.39
N HIS A 107 10.91 -14.52 -34.52
CA HIS A 107 10.59 -15.90 -34.89
C HIS A 107 9.34 -16.43 -34.17
N GLY A 108 8.24 -15.69 -34.23
CA GLY A 108 6.94 -16.14 -33.74
C GLY A 108 5.83 -15.83 -34.75
N GLN A 109 5.49 -16.83 -35.56
CA GLN A 109 4.21 -17.01 -36.27
C GLN A 109 3.70 -15.87 -37.16
N ILE A 110 3.91 -16.05 -38.46
CA ILE A 110 3.18 -15.40 -39.55
C ILE A 110 1.70 -15.81 -39.41
N LEU A 111 0.82 -14.87 -39.05
CA LEU A 111 -0.61 -15.03 -39.28
C LEU A 111 -0.86 -14.93 -40.80
N PRO A 112 -1.63 -15.85 -41.41
CA PRO A 112 -1.93 -15.77 -42.84
C PRO A 112 -2.71 -14.49 -43.13
N GLN A 113 -2.18 -13.68 -44.04
CA GLN A 113 -2.86 -12.50 -44.57
C GLN A 113 -4.15 -12.96 -45.25
N ILE A 114 -5.28 -12.38 -44.83
CA ILE A 114 -6.55 -12.49 -45.55
C ILE A 114 -6.36 -11.74 -46.88
N PRO A 115 -6.55 -12.38 -48.06
CA PRO A 115 -6.45 -11.68 -49.32
C PRO A 115 -7.66 -10.75 -49.46
N ILE A 116 -7.40 -9.44 -49.38
CA ILE A 116 -8.33 -8.43 -49.85
C ILE A 116 -8.36 -8.56 -51.37
N LYS A 117 -9.45 -9.14 -51.90
CA LYS A 117 -9.73 -9.11 -53.34
C LYS A 117 -9.83 -7.65 -53.78
N THR A 118 -8.84 -7.21 -54.54
CA THR A 118 -8.96 -6.08 -55.46
C THR A 118 -9.84 -6.54 -56.63
N GLU A 119 -11.06 -6.05 -56.70
CA GLU A 119 -11.76 -5.91 -57.98
C GLU A 119 -11.63 -4.45 -58.39
N SER A 120 -10.72 -4.20 -59.32
CA SER A 120 -10.88 -3.12 -60.28
C SER A 120 -11.76 -3.65 -61.41
N ASP A 121 -12.80 -2.89 -61.78
CA ASP A 121 -12.88 -2.21 -63.08
C ASP A 121 -14.27 -2.24 -63.76
N ASP A 122 -14.60 -1.06 -64.30
CA ASP A 122 -15.50 -0.72 -65.40
C ASP A 122 -17.03 -0.99 -65.38
N GLY A 123 -17.75 0.13 -65.41
CA GLY A 123 -18.44 0.52 -66.65
C GLY A 123 -19.94 0.24 -66.76
N LYS A 124 -20.75 1.27 -66.47
CA LYS A 124 -21.87 1.65 -67.34
C LYS A 124 -22.35 3.08 -67.11
#